data_AF-A0A5B7I2E7-F1
#
_entry.id   AF-A0A5B7I2E7-F1
#
_cell.length_a   1.000
_cell.length_b   1.000
_cell.length_c   1.000
_cell.angle_alpha   90.00
_cell.angle_beta   90.00
_cell.angle_gamma   90.00
#
_symmetry.space_group_name_H-M   'P 1'
#
loop_
_entity.id
_entity.type
_entity.pdbx_description
1 polymer ?
#
loop_
_entity_poly.entity_id
_entity_poly.type
_entity_poly.pdbx_seq_one_letter_code
_entity_poly.pdbx_strand_id
1 'polypeptide(L)'
;MADKFIPNDVVVGGPAEDAHRPLVLITGPNMGGKSTLMRQTALICLLAQLGSYVPAEACRLTPVDRVFTRVGASDRIMAGESTFFVELAETSSILQHATHHSLVLVDELGRGTATYDGTAIASGVVDALAIRGCRTLFSTHYHALVDHFTDNHNVSCGHMVRQKLEDRHCDPNTIHTPIRLLGVG
;
A
#
# COMPACT_ATOMS: atom_id res chain seq x y z
N MET A 1 26.91 4.26 -12.37
CA MET A 1 26.25 5.39 -11.68
C MET A 1 25.06 4.83 -10.95
N ALA A 2 25.00 4.95 -9.63
CA ALA A 2 23.80 4.56 -8.90
C ALA A 2 22.68 5.55 -9.26
N ASP A 3 21.56 5.04 -9.75
CA ASP A 3 20.39 5.87 -10.00
C ASP A 3 19.95 6.52 -8.68
N LYS A 4 19.68 7.83 -8.71
CA LYS A 4 19.35 8.61 -7.53
C LYS A 4 17.95 8.21 -7.04
N PHE A 5 17.88 7.47 -5.94
CA PHE A 5 16.61 7.14 -5.27
C PHE A 5 16.08 8.35 -4.49
N ILE A 6 14.78 8.62 -4.58
CA ILE A 6 14.10 9.69 -3.84
C ILE A 6 13.47 9.06 -2.58
N PRO A 7 13.86 9.48 -1.36
CA PRO A 7 13.21 9.01 -0.13
C PRO A 7 11.72 9.32 -0.12
N ASN A 8 10.92 8.40 0.42
CA ASN A 8 9.47 8.56 0.55
C ASN A 8 9.04 8.27 1.98
N ASP A 9 8.12 9.09 2.46
CA ASP A 9 7.52 8.98 3.77
C ASP A 9 6.28 8.06 3.69
N VAL A 10 6.12 7.16 4.66
CA VAL A 10 5.01 6.20 4.70
C VAL A 10 4.41 6.17 6.09
N VAL A 11 3.14 6.55 6.20
CA VAL A 11 2.39 6.47 7.46
C VAL A 11 1.13 5.64 7.24
N VAL A 12 1.01 4.55 7.98
CA VAL A 12 -0.15 3.63 7.93
C VAL A 12 -0.52 3.21 9.34
N GLY A 13 -1.78 3.43 9.71
CA GLY A 13 -2.30 3.18 11.04
C GLY A 13 -1.73 4.11 12.12
N GLY A 14 -2.20 3.91 13.34
CA GLY A 14 -1.92 4.78 14.49
C GLY A 14 -3.13 4.87 15.41
N PRO A 15 -2.99 5.55 16.55
CA PRO A 15 -4.13 5.89 17.42
C PRO A 15 -5.18 6.64 16.61
N ALA A 16 -6.47 6.40 16.89
CA ALA A 16 -7.58 7.10 16.21
C ALA A 16 -7.47 8.64 16.33
N GLU A 17 -6.79 9.12 17.37
CA GLU A 17 -6.53 10.53 17.67
C GLU A 17 -5.57 11.21 16.67
N ASP A 18 -4.67 10.46 16.03
CA ASP A 18 -3.64 11.00 15.13
C ASP A 18 -4.14 11.19 13.67
N ALA A 19 -5.45 11.00 13.42
CA ALA A 19 -6.07 11.02 12.09
C ALA A 19 -5.45 10.05 11.05
N HIS A 20 -4.55 9.16 11.48
CA HIS A 20 -3.93 8.16 10.63
C HIS A 20 -4.87 6.97 10.45
N ARG A 21 -5.06 6.59 9.19
CA ARG A 21 -5.99 5.54 8.80
C ARG A 21 -5.25 4.22 8.59
N PRO A 22 -5.85 3.07 8.93
CA PRO A 22 -5.25 1.76 8.70
C PRO A 22 -5.08 1.44 7.21
N LEU A 23 -5.93 1.98 6.34
CA LEU A 23 -5.84 1.74 4.89
C LEU A 23 -5.52 3.03 4.13
N VAL A 24 -4.51 2.96 3.26
CA VAL A 24 -4.14 4.05 2.36
C VAL A 24 -4.38 3.64 0.91
N LEU A 25 -5.29 4.33 0.24
CA LEU A 25 -5.47 4.23 -1.22
C LEU A 25 -4.39 5.06 -1.90
N ILE A 26 -3.51 4.41 -2.66
CA ILE A 26 -2.43 5.06 -3.41
C ILE A 26 -2.87 5.23 -4.86
N THR A 27 -2.97 6.48 -5.30
CA THR A 27 -3.20 6.83 -6.70
C THR A 27 -1.98 7.49 -7.33
N GLY A 28 -1.98 7.59 -8.65
CA GLY A 28 -0.93 8.23 -9.42
C GLY A 28 -0.56 7.43 -10.68
N PRO A 29 0.24 8.02 -11.58
CA PRO A 29 0.55 7.43 -12.87
C PRO A 29 1.19 6.03 -12.76
N ASN A 30 0.95 5.19 -13.77
CA ASN A 30 1.79 4.01 -14.03
C ASN A 30 3.23 4.52 -14.19
N MET A 31 4.19 4.01 -13.39
CA MET A 31 5.56 4.54 -13.22
C MET A 31 5.77 5.65 -12.18
N GLY A 32 4.75 6.01 -11.38
CA GLY A 32 4.90 6.94 -10.25
C GLY A 32 5.68 6.37 -9.05
N GLY A 33 6.06 5.09 -9.07
CA GLY A 33 6.78 4.43 -7.98
C GLY A 33 5.91 3.72 -6.95
N LYS A 34 4.60 3.53 -7.20
CA LYS A 34 3.64 2.91 -6.24
C LYS A 34 4.10 1.52 -5.78
N SER A 35 4.42 0.64 -6.73
CA SER A 35 4.92 -0.71 -6.44
C SER A 35 6.28 -0.67 -5.72
N THR A 36 7.13 0.31 -6.03
CA THR A 36 8.42 0.52 -5.35
C THR A 36 8.21 0.94 -3.90
N LEU A 37 7.29 1.88 -3.63
CA LEU A 37 6.93 2.33 -2.29
C LEU A 37 6.41 1.17 -1.43
N MET A 38 5.49 0.36 -1.98
CA MET A 38 4.93 -0.80 -1.28
C MET A 38 6.01 -1.84 -0.97
N ARG A 39 6.86 -2.18 -1.95
CA ARG A 39 7.99 -3.12 -1.73
C ARG A 39 8.99 -2.59 -0.71
N GLN A 40 9.33 -1.30 -0.76
CA GLN A 40 10.19 -0.66 0.23
C GLN A 40 9.58 -0.78 1.64
N THR A 41 8.28 -0.52 1.77
CA THR A 41 7.56 -0.63 3.05
C THR A 41 7.62 -2.05 3.62
N ALA A 42 7.41 -3.07 2.77
CA ALA A 42 7.54 -4.48 3.17
C ALA A 42 8.95 -4.80 3.68
N LEU A 43 9.98 -4.42 2.92
CA LEU A 43 11.36 -4.70 3.24
C LEU A 43 11.80 -4.02 4.54
N ILE A 44 11.40 -2.77 4.76
CA ILE A 44 11.67 -2.03 5.99
C ILE A 44 10.99 -2.70 7.19
N CYS A 45 9.73 -3.13 7.04
CA CYS A 45 9.03 -3.87 8.08
C CYS A 45 9.77 -5.17 8.47
N LEU A 46 10.23 -5.94 7.47
CA LEU A 46 10.98 -7.17 7.69
C LEU A 46 12.33 -6.91 8.38
N LEU A 47 13.11 -5.97 7.86
CA LEU A 47 14.42 -5.61 8.45
C LEU A 47 14.29 -5.15 9.91
N ALA A 48 13.29 -4.33 10.21
CA ALA A 48 13.06 -3.84 11.56
C ALA A 48 12.69 -4.98 12.53
N GLN A 49 11.86 -5.93 12.11
CA GLN A 49 11.48 -7.09 12.95
C GLN A 49 12.59 -8.13 13.09
N LEU A 50 13.57 -8.15 12.18
CA LEU A 50 14.80 -8.92 12.33
C LEU A 50 15.80 -8.28 13.30
N GLY A 51 15.51 -7.07 13.80
CA GLY A 51 16.43 -6.30 14.65
C GLY A 51 17.56 -5.62 13.87
N SER A 52 17.43 -5.50 12.54
CA SER A 52 18.39 -4.77 11.70
C SER A 52 18.10 -3.27 11.72
N TYR A 53 19.15 -2.47 11.50
CA TYR A 53 18.97 -1.10 11.04
C TYR A 53 18.19 -1.09 9.72
N VAL A 54 17.39 -0.03 9.53
CA VAL A 54 16.57 0.16 8.33
C VAL A 54 17.00 1.41 7.57
N PRO A 55 16.83 1.45 6.23
CA PRO A 55 17.16 2.60 5.41
C PRO A 55 16.08 3.69 5.51
N ALA A 56 15.95 4.30 6.69
CA ALA A 56 15.05 5.42 6.96
C ALA A 56 15.66 6.36 8.02
N GLU A 57 15.31 7.65 7.96
CA GLU A 57 15.75 8.62 8.97
C GLU A 57 15.15 8.34 10.34
N ALA A 58 13.90 7.88 10.37
CA ALA A 58 13.28 7.28 11.54
C ALA A 58 12.26 6.22 11.12
N CYS A 59 12.11 5.20 11.97
CA CYS A 59 11.17 4.11 11.77
C CYS A 59 10.48 3.79 13.09
N ARG A 60 9.14 3.86 13.09
CA ARG A 60 8.32 3.41 14.21
C ARG A 60 7.34 2.36 13.72
N LEU A 61 7.44 1.15 14.24
CA LEU A 61 6.51 0.08 13.93
C LEU A 61 5.99 -0.58 15.20
N THR A 62 4.75 -1.04 15.14
CA THR A 62 4.28 -2.10 16.04
C THR A 62 4.46 -3.45 15.35
N PRO A 63 4.56 -4.57 16.10
CA PRO A 63 4.69 -5.89 15.51
C PRO A 63 3.61 -6.18 14.45
N VAL A 64 4.09 -6.73 13.34
CA VAL A 64 3.37 -7.24 12.19
C VAL A 64 3.50 -8.75 12.21
N ASP A 65 2.35 -9.43 12.29
CA ASP A 65 2.29 -10.89 12.37
C ASP A 65 2.53 -11.56 11.01
N ARG A 66 2.06 -10.93 9.93
CA ARG A 66 2.26 -11.40 8.56
C ARG A 66 2.23 -10.24 7.57
N VAL A 67 3.11 -10.31 6.56
CA VAL A 67 3.10 -9.42 5.40
C VAL A 67 2.44 -10.15 4.23
N PHE A 68 1.35 -9.59 3.72
CA PHE A 68 0.63 -10.07 2.54
C PHE A 68 0.94 -9.18 1.36
N THR A 69 1.20 -9.77 0.20
CA THR A 69 1.54 -9.02 -1.01
C THR A 69 0.81 -9.53 -2.23
N ARG A 70 0.16 -8.62 -2.94
CA ARG A 70 -0.33 -8.75 -4.31
C ARG A 70 0.33 -7.64 -5.14
N VAL A 71 1.67 -7.61 -5.20
CA VAL A 71 2.45 -6.54 -5.85
C VAL A 71 3.25 -7.09 -7.04
N GLY A 72 2.58 -7.16 -8.19
CA GLY A 72 3.17 -7.57 -9.47
C GLY A 72 3.30 -9.09 -9.65
N ALA A 73 2.87 -9.56 -10.81
CA ALA A 73 2.92 -10.96 -11.20
C ALA A 73 4.36 -11.40 -11.46
N SER A 74 4.80 -12.46 -10.79
CA SER A 74 5.68 -13.41 -11.48
C SER A 74 4.74 -14.26 -12.32
N ASP A 75 4.81 -14.05 -13.63
CA ASP A 75 3.97 -14.72 -14.62
C ASP A 75 4.03 -16.23 -14.43
N ARG A 76 2.97 -16.83 -13.88
CA ARG A 76 2.72 -18.27 -13.96
C ARG A 76 2.12 -18.61 -15.33
N ILE A 77 2.84 -18.29 -16.41
CA ILE A 77 2.46 -18.69 -17.77
C ILE A 77 2.33 -20.22 -17.90
N MET A 78 2.99 -20.97 -17.01
CA MET A 78 3.11 -22.44 -17.08
C MET A 78 2.00 -23.23 -16.33
N ALA A 79 1.00 -22.57 -15.71
CA ALA A 79 0.04 -23.25 -14.82
C ALA A 79 -1.33 -23.60 -15.46
N GLY A 80 -1.65 -23.11 -16.65
CA GLY A 80 -2.95 -23.37 -17.31
C GLY A 80 -4.17 -22.70 -16.65
N GLU A 81 -3.98 -21.96 -15.56
CA GLU A 81 -5.03 -21.21 -14.87
C GLU A 81 -5.10 -19.75 -15.37
N SER A 82 -6.29 -19.16 -15.35
CA SER A 82 -6.47 -17.74 -15.69
C SER A 82 -5.71 -16.85 -14.71
N THR A 83 -4.97 -15.86 -15.21
CA THR A 83 -4.26 -14.88 -14.38
C THR A 83 -5.21 -14.13 -13.44
N PHE A 84 -6.45 -13.89 -13.88
CA PHE A 84 -7.49 -13.29 -13.05
C PHE A 84 -7.95 -14.23 -11.93
N PHE A 85 -8.06 -15.53 -12.19
CA PHE A 85 -8.39 -16.51 -11.14
C PHE A 85 -7.30 -16.55 -10.06
N VAL A 86 -6.03 -16.62 -10.47
CA VAL A 86 -4.89 -16.61 -9.54
C VAL A 86 -4.89 -15.33 -8.69
N GLU A 87 -5.14 -14.18 -9.31
CA GLU A 87 -5.26 -12.90 -8.61
C GLU A 87 -6.37 -12.89 -7.55
N LEU A 88 -7.55 -13.42 -7.87
CA LEU A 88 -8.66 -13.51 -6.92
C LEU A 88 -8.40 -14.55 -5.83
N ALA A 89 -7.72 -15.66 -6.14
CA ALA A 89 -7.33 -16.66 -5.15
C ALA A 89 -6.31 -16.10 -4.15
N GLU A 90 -5.32 -15.35 -4.63
CA GLU A 90 -4.36 -14.61 -3.79
C GLU A 90 -5.12 -13.62 -2.88
N THR A 91 -6.02 -12.83 -3.45
CA THR A 91 -6.83 -11.84 -2.70
C THR A 91 -7.72 -12.52 -1.64
N SER A 92 -8.35 -13.63 -1.98
CA SER A 92 -9.15 -14.43 -1.04
C SER A 92 -8.30 -14.92 0.14
N SER A 93 -7.09 -15.43 -0.14
CA SER A 93 -6.16 -15.86 0.90
C SER A 93 -5.76 -14.72 1.84
N ILE A 94 -5.55 -13.50 1.30
CA ILE A 94 -5.29 -12.30 2.11
C ILE A 94 -6.47 -12.04 3.04
N LEU A 95 -7.69 -11.98 2.52
CA LEU A 95 -8.89 -11.67 3.32
C LEU A 95 -9.17 -12.72 4.41
N GLN A 96 -8.90 -13.99 4.14
CA GLN A 96 -9.11 -15.08 5.09
C GLN A 96 -8.11 -15.06 6.25
N HIS A 97 -6.86 -14.69 5.98
CA HIS A 97 -5.76 -14.89 6.93
C HIS A 97 -5.18 -13.60 7.51
N ALA A 98 -5.50 -12.43 6.93
CA ALA A 98 -5.08 -11.16 7.48
C ALA A 98 -5.71 -10.94 8.85
N THR A 99 -4.91 -10.47 9.80
CA THR A 99 -5.37 -10.03 11.12
C THR A 99 -5.28 -8.52 11.20
N HIS A 100 -5.81 -7.94 12.27
CA HIS A 100 -5.63 -6.53 12.60
C HIS A 100 -4.14 -6.11 12.68
N HIS A 101 -3.24 -7.05 13.01
CA HIS A 101 -1.80 -6.80 13.07
C HIS A 101 -1.06 -7.10 11.76
N SER A 102 -1.75 -7.48 10.69
CA SER A 102 -1.09 -7.77 9.42
C SER A 102 -0.75 -6.49 8.65
N LEU A 103 0.26 -6.59 7.77
CA LEU A 103 0.56 -5.60 6.75
C LEU A 103 0.11 -6.16 5.39
N VAL A 104 -0.77 -5.45 4.70
CA VAL A 104 -1.35 -5.88 3.42
C VAL A 104 -0.94 -4.90 2.33
N LEU A 105 -0.37 -5.41 1.23
CA LEU A 105 0.05 -4.62 0.09
C LEU A 105 -0.65 -5.14 -1.16
N VAL A 106 -1.52 -4.33 -1.76
CA VAL A 106 -2.28 -4.70 -2.96
C VAL A 106 -1.97 -3.71 -4.08
N ASP A 107 -1.53 -4.23 -5.22
CA ASP A 107 -1.22 -3.42 -6.40
C ASP A 107 -2.20 -3.71 -7.51
N GLU A 108 -3.08 -2.73 -7.76
CA GLU A 108 -3.86 -2.60 -8.99
C GLU A 108 -4.74 -3.84 -9.30
N LEU A 109 -5.46 -4.29 -8.26
CA LEU A 109 -6.45 -5.35 -8.27
C LEU A 109 -7.61 -5.05 -9.24
N GLY A 110 -8.10 -6.07 -9.94
CA GLY A 110 -9.30 -6.01 -10.77
C GLY A 110 -9.05 -5.64 -12.24
N ARG A 111 -7.79 -5.47 -12.66
CA ARG A 111 -7.49 -5.07 -14.06
C ARG A 111 -7.62 -6.17 -15.11
N GLY A 112 -7.69 -7.43 -14.67
CA GLY A 112 -7.89 -8.57 -15.56
C GLY A 112 -9.32 -8.80 -16.03
N THR A 113 -10.27 -7.93 -15.69
CA THR A 113 -11.70 -8.06 -16.00
C THR A 113 -12.31 -6.73 -16.49
N ALA A 114 -13.61 -6.72 -16.79
CA ALA A 114 -14.34 -5.53 -17.17
C ALA A 114 -14.22 -4.44 -16.10
N THR A 115 -14.11 -3.17 -16.51
CA THR A 115 -13.90 -2.03 -15.59
C THR A 115 -14.92 -1.97 -14.46
N TYR A 116 -16.19 -2.27 -14.77
CA TYR A 116 -17.26 -2.30 -13.77
C TYR A 116 -17.01 -3.39 -12.72
N ASP A 117 -16.76 -4.62 -13.17
CA ASP A 117 -16.49 -5.75 -12.28
C ASP A 117 -15.20 -5.54 -11.47
N GLY A 118 -14.15 -5.02 -12.11
CA GLY A 118 -12.87 -4.72 -11.46
C GLY A 118 -13.00 -3.67 -10.36
N THR A 119 -13.78 -2.61 -10.62
CA THR A 119 -14.08 -1.57 -9.62
C THR A 119 -14.91 -2.13 -8.47
N ALA A 120 -15.93 -2.93 -8.76
CA ALA A 120 -16.78 -3.55 -7.74
C ALA A 120 -15.99 -4.50 -6.83
N ILE A 121 -15.14 -5.34 -7.42
CA ILE A 121 -14.25 -6.24 -6.68
C ILE A 121 -13.27 -5.44 -5.82
N ALA A 122 -12.60 -4.44 -6.38
CA ALA A 122 -11.67 -3.60 -5.64
C ALA A 122 -12.36 -2.89 -4.45
N SER A 123 -13.58 -2.38 -4.65
CA SER A 123 -14.37 -1.75 -3.58
C SER A 123 -14.68 -2.71 -2.46
N GLY A 124 -15.20 -3.91 -2.77
CA GLY A 124 -15.51 -4.90 -1.73
C GLY A 124 -14.28 -5.35 -0.95
N VAL A 125 -13.12 -5.42 -1.60
CA VAL A 125 -11.85 -5.78 -0.93
C VAL A 125 -11.36 -4.64 -0.03
N VAL A 126 -11.43 -3.38 -0.49
CA VAL A 126 -11.08 -2.22 0.33
C VAL A 126 -11.99 -2.11 1.55
N ASP A 127 -13.31 -2.27 1.38
CA ASP A 127 -14.28 -2.31 2.48
C ASP A 127 -13.91 -3.39 3.51
N ALA A 128 -13.65 -4.62 3.05
CA ALA A 128 -13.33 -5.74 3.94
C ALA A 128 -12.03 -5.52 4.72
N LEU A 129 -11.00 -4.93 4.10
CA LEU A 129 -9.73 -4.62 4.77
C LEU A 129 -9.87 -3.41 5.71
N ALA A 130 -10.63 -2.39 5.31
CA ALA A 130 -10.93 -1.21 6.13
C ALA A 130 -11.69 -1.60 7.41
N ILE A 131 -12.73 -2.46 7.30
CA ILE A 131 -13.48 -2.99 8.45
C ILE A 131 -12.56 -3.79 9.38
N ARG A 132 -11.62 -4.56 8.81
CA ARG A 132 -10.66 -5.35 9.60
C ARG A 132 -9.64 -4.49 10.35
N GLY A 133 -9.40 -3.26 9.92
CA GLY A 133 -8.44 -2.35 10.54
C GLY A 133 -6.98 -2.74 10.34
N CYS A 134 -6.68 -3.65 9.41
CA CYS A 134 -5.29 -4.03 9.13
C CYS A 134 -4.55 -2.95 8.35
N ARG A 135 -3.25 -2.80 8.62
CA ARG A 135 -2.39 -1.84 7.91
C ARG A 135 -2.31 -2.21 6.44
N THR A 136 -2.83 -1.35 5.57
CA THR A 136 -3.01 -1.66 4.16
C THR A 136 -2.50 -0.53 3.28
N LEU A 137 -1.65 -0.86 2.31
CA LEU A 137 -1.37 0.00 1.15
C LEU A 137 -2.04 -0.61 -0.06
N PHE A 138 -2.98 0.12 -0.66
CA PHE A 138 -3.77 -0.35 -1.80
C PHE A 138 -3.60 0.61 -2.97
N SER A 139 -2.86 0.20 -3.99
CA SER A 139 -2.65 0.97 -5.22
C SER A 139 -3.77 0.70 -6.22
N THR A 140 -4.33 1.76 -6.81
CA THR A 140 -5.45 1.65 -7.76
C THR A 140 -5.38 2.72 -8.87
N HIS A 141 -6.01 2.41 -10.00
CA HIS A 141 -6.31 3.37 -11.09
C HIS A 141 -7.78 3.77 -11.12
N TYR A 142 -8.61 3.15 -10.30
CA TYR A 142 -10.03 3.45 -10.25
C TYR A 142 -10.26 4.72 -9.41
N HIS A 143 -10.41 5.86 -10.08
CA HIS A 143 -10.74 7.12 -9.40
C HIS A 143 -12.07 7.04 -8.64
N ALA A 144 -13.04 6.31 -9.18
CA ALA A 144 -14.32 6.05 -8.51
C ALA A 144 -14.16 5.39 -7.12
N LEU A 145 -13.07 4.65 -6.91
CA LEU A 145 -12.75 4.05 -5.61
C LEU A 145 -12.36 5.12 -4.59
N VAL A 146 -11.54 6.10 -5.00
CA VAL A 146 -11.15 7.23 -4.14
C VAL A 146 -12.37 8.04 -3.73
N ASP A 147 -13.24 8.34 -4.70
CA ASP A 147 -14.47 9.10 -4.44
C ASP A 147 -15.38 8.34 -3.47
N HIS A 148 -15.52 7.01 -3.63
CA HIS A 148 -16.35 6.18 -2.77
C HIS A 148 -15.90 6.16 -1.30
N PHE A 149 -14.58 6.21 -1.05
CA PHE A 149 -14.00 6.06 0.29
C PHE A 149 -13.63 7.38 0.96
N THR A 150 -13.96 8.53 0.36
CA THR A 150 -13.58 9.86 0.88
C THR A 150 -14.08 10.10 2.32
N ASP A 151 -15.29 9.63 2.65
CA ASP A 151 -15.89 9.82 3.98
C ASP A 151 -15.59 8.67 4.96
N ASN A 152 -14.83 7.65 4.54
CA ASN A 152 -14.56 6.48 5.37
C ASN A 152 -13.46 6.76 6.41
N HIS A 153 -13.78 6.58 7.68
CA HIS A 153 -12.87 6.83 8.80
C HIS A 153 -11.74 5.79 8.96
N ASN A 154 -11.68 4.78 8.09
CA ASN A 154 -10.59 3.80 8.07
C ASN A 154 -9.74 3.89 6.80
N VAL A 155 -10.07 4.81 5.90
CA VAL A 155 -9.38 4.96 4.61
C VAL A 155 -8.86 6.38 4.46
N SER A 156 -7.60 6.51 4.06
CA SER A 156 -7.01 7.76 3.58
C SER A 156 -6.56 7.61 2.14
N CYS A 157 -6.39 8.74 1.46
CA CYS A 157 -5.94 8.78 0.07
C CYS A 157 -4.55 9.41 0.00
N GLY A 158 -3.60 8.69 -0.57
CA GLY A 158 -2.27 9.15 -0.92
C GLY A 158 -2.12 9.28 -2.43
N HIS A 159 -1.34 10.26 -2.89
CA HIS A 159 -1.08 10.46 -4.31
C HIS A 159 0.42 10.56 -4.57
N MET A 160 0.95 9.70 -5.45
CA MET A 160 2.35 9.81 -5.90
C MET A 160 2.47 10.83 -7.01
N VAL A 161 3.19 11.91 -6.71
CA VAL A 161 3.49 12.99 -7.68
C VAL A 161 4.79 12.67 -8.42
N ARG A 162 4.81 12.93 -9.72
CA ARG A 162 6.04 12.88 -10.51
C ARG A 162 6.80 14.19 -10.33
N GLN A 163 7.85 14.20 -9.51
CA GLN A 163 8.77 15.33 -9.46
C GLN A 163 9.78 15.22 -10.62
N LYS A 164 9.90 16.27 -11.44
CA LYS A 164 11.00 16.37 -12.41
C LYS A 164 12.30 16.63 -11.63
N LEU A 165 13.35 15.88 -11.95
CA LEU A 165 14.66 15.97 -11.29
C LEU A 165 15.37 17.34 -11.45
N GLU A 166 14.82 18.23 -12.28
CA GLU A 166 15.41 19.52 -12.64
C GLU A 166 14.96 20.69 -11.75
N ASP A 167 13.82 20.59 -11.06
CA ASP A 167 13.31 21.68 -10.22
C ASP A 167 13.74 21.48 -8.75
N ARG A 168 15.03 21.74 -8.47
CA ARG A 168 15.51 21.91 -7.09
C ARG A 168 15.24 23.34 -6.62
N HIS A 169 14.02 23.61 -6.19
CA HIS A 169 13.83 24.45 -5.01
C HIS A 169 13.45 23.52 -3.87
N CYS A 170 14.42 23.21 -3.01
CA CYS A 170 14.15 22.64 -1.70
C CYS A 170 13.36 23.71 -0.95
N ASP A 171 12.05 23.53 -0.79
CA ASP A 171 11.28 24.33 0.15
C ASP A 171 11.72 23.92 1.56
N PRO A 172 12.39 24.80 2.34
CA PRO A 172 12.88 24.48 3.68
C PRO A 172 11.76 24.18 4.70
N ASN A 173 10.48 24.34 4.31
CA ASN A 173 9.32 23.96 5.11
C ASN A 173 8.76 22.57 4.79
N THR A 174 9.38 21.78 3.92
CA THR A 174 8.99 20.37 3.73
C THR A 174 9.44 19.56 4.94
N ILE A 175 8.54 19.36 5.90
CA ILE A 175 8.81 18.51 7.06
C ILE A 175 8.93 17.05 6.58
N HIS A 176 10.16 16.59 6.39
CA HIS A 176 10.49 15.18 6.11
C HIS A 176 10.11 14.35 7.34
N THR A 177 9.07 13.52 7.22
CA THR A 177 8.39 12.88 8.38
C THR A 177 8.49 11.34 8.28
N PRO A 178 8.87 10.62 9.34
CA PRO A 178 9.34 9.22 9.27
C PRO A 178 8.35 8.16 8.78
N ILE A 179 8.90 6.98 8.42
CA ILE A 179 8.10 5.77 8.19
C ILE A 179 7.48 5.32 9.51
N ARG A 180 6.15 5.34 9.59
CA ARG A 180 5.35 4.92 10.73
C ARG A 180 4.34 3.85 10.31
N LEU A 181 4.56 2.62 10.77
CA LEU A 181 3.62 1.50 10.63
C LEU A 181 3.06 1.16 12.01
N LEU A 182 2.11 1.96 12.46
CA LEU A 182 1.54 1.82 13.81
C LEU A 182 0.27 0.98 13.76
N GLY A 183 0.06 0.18 14.80
CA GLY A 183 -1.21 -0.51 14.99
C GLY A 183 -2.29 0.50 15.32
N VAL A 184 -3.51 0.22 14.86
CA VAL A 184 -4.71 0.80 15.49
C VAL A 184 -4.82 0.11 16.86
N GLY A 185 -4.91 0.91 17.93
CA GLY A 185 -5.06 0.40 19.30
C GLY A 185 -6.49 -0.02 19.58
#